data_AF-A0A4R0Y950-F1
#
_entry.id   AF-A0A4R0Y950-F1
#
_cell.length_a   1.000
_cell.length_b   1.000
_cell.length_c   1.000
_cell.angle_alpha   90.00
_cell.angle_beta   90.00
_cell.angle_gamma   90.00
#
_symmetry.space_group_name_H-M   'P 1'
#
loop_
_entity.id
_entity.type
_entity.pdbx_description
1 polymer ?
#
loop_
_entity_poly.entity_id
_entity_poly.type
_entity_poly.pdbx_seq_one_letter_code
_entity_poly.pdbx_strand_id
1 'polypeptide(L)'
;MSDVTIEIEGDSDAAVALALLRMIAVAEGKEEDGDRNWYLETYAACLAVVRDADILDLDDEDDDEDREDGDGEAVDDPARP
;
A
#
# COMPACT_ATOMS: atom_id res chain seq x y z
N MET A 1 22.06 -18.16 3.25
CA MET A 1 21.75 -17.25 4.36
C MET A 1 20.78 -17.98 5.25
N SER A 2 20.98 -17.97 6.56
CA SER A 2 20.04 -18.63 7.47
C SER A 2 18.78 -17.78 7.53
N ASP A 3 17.65 -18.31 7.09
CA ASP A 3 16.35 -17.68 7.33
C ASP A 3 16.16 -17.55 8.85
N VAL A 4 16.00 -16.31 9.32
CA VAL A 4 15.71 -16.02 10.72
C VAL A 4 14.20 -15.90 10.84
N THR A 5 13.55 -16.99 11.25
CA THR A 5 12.13 -16.98 11.59
C THR A 5 11.96 -16.51 13.03
N ILE A 6 11.17 -15.46 13.24
CA ILE A 6 10.82 -14.96 14.57
C ILE A 6 9.42 -15.48 14.91
N GLU A 7 9.34 -16.42 15.84
CA GLU A 7 8.05 -16.90 16.36
C GLU A 7 7.52 -15.90 17.40
N ILE A 8 6.37 -15.29 17.13
CA ILE A 8 5.68 -14.36 18.03
C ILE A 8 4.57 -15.14 18.74
N GLU A 9 4.66 -15.28 20.06
CA GLU A 9 3.63 -15.95 20.85
C GLU A 9 2.41 -15.03 21.08
N GLY A 10 1.21 -15.56 20.82
CA GLY A 10 -0.07 -14.92 21.08
C GLY A 10 -0.50 -13.89 20.02
N ASP A 11 -1.55 -13.11 20.30
CA ASP A 11 -2.10 -12.07 19.40
C ASP A 11 -1.27 -10.77 19.39
N SER A 12 0.06 -10.89 19.37
CA SER A 12 0.99 -9.76 19.54
C SER A 12 1.51 -9.17 18.22
N ASP A 13 1.12 -9.72 17.06
CA ASP A 13 1.58 -9.28 15.74
C ASP A 13 1.49 -7.76 15.55
N ALA A 14 0.34 -7.19 15.90
CA ALA A 14 0.10 -5.76 15.72
C ALA A 14 1.03 -4.92 16.60
N ALA A 15 1.37 -5.39 17.81
CA ALA A 15 2.29 -4.71 18.69
C ALA A 15 3.73 -4.77 18.16
N VAL A 16 4.15 -5.91 17.61
CA VAL A 16 5.46 -6.07 16.97
C VAL A 16 5.56 -5.20 15.72
N ALA A 17 4.53 -5.19 14.86
CA ALA A 17 4.48 -4.34 13.68
C ALA A 17 4.56 -2.84 14.03
N LEU A 18 3.88 -2.40 15.10
CA LEU A 18 3.99 -1.02 15.60
C LEU A 18 5.38 -0.70 16.15
N ALA A 19 6.03 -1.65 16.84
CA ALA A 19 7.39 -1.46 17.32
C ALA A 19 8.39 -1.31 16.16
N LEU A 20 8.25 -2.12 15.11
CA LEU A 20 9.05 -2.02 13.89
C LEU A 20 8.83 -0.68 13.18
N LEU A 21 7.57 -0.28 12.99
CA LEU A 21 7.21 1.02 12.43
C LEU A 21 7.89 2.17 13.19
N ARG A 22 7.86 2.12 14.52
CA ARG A 22 8.50 3.14 15.37
C ARG A 22 10.02 3.17 15.16
N MET A 23 10.67 2.01 15.07
CA MET A 23 12.11 1.93 14.81
C MET A 23 12.48 2.49 13.43
N ILE A 24 11.68 2.19 12.40
CA ILE A 24 11.88 2.71 11.04
C ILE A 24 11.68 4.23 11.02
N ALA A 25 10.61 4.74 11.64
CA ALA A 25 10.34 6.18 11.70
C ALA A 25 11.48 6.96 12.38
N VAL A 26 12.08 6.41 13.45
CA VAL A 26 13.26 6.98 14.10
C VAL A 26 14.48 6.94 13.18
N ALA A 27 14.73 5.80 12.52
CA ALA A 27 15.89 5.62 11.65
C ALA A 27 15.85 6.53 10.41
N GLU A 28 14.66 6.79 9.86
CA GLU A 28 14.45 7.69 8.72
C GLU A 28 14.29 9.17 9.12
N GLY A 29 14.24 9.48 10.42
CA GLY A 29 13.99 10.84 10.90
C GLY A 29 12.58 11.35 10.59
N LYS A 30 11.61 10.44 10.40
CA LYS A 30 10.22 10.73 10.05
C LYS A 30 9.27 10.79 11.25
N GLU A 31 9.80 10.79 12.47
CA GLU A 31 9.00 10.78 13.70
C GLU A 31 7.98 11.92 13.78
N GLU A 32 8.31 13.10 13.22
CA GLU A 32 7.46 14.29 13.26
C GLU A 32 7.00 14.73 11.85
N ASP A 33 7.70 14.32 10.80
CA ASP A 33 7.49 14.76 9.41
C ASP A 33 6.89 13.68 8.48
N GLY A 34 6.68 12.46 8.99
CA GLY A 34 6.03 11.39 8.24
C GLY A 34 4.57 11.76 7.92
N ASP A 35 4.18 11.68 6.65
CA ASP A 35 2.77 11.82 6.31
C ASP A 35 1.97 10.57 6.71
N ARG A 36 0.64 10.74 6.79
CA ARG A 36 -0.26 9.66 7.18
C ARG A 36 -0.15 8.44 6.25
N ASN A 37 0.12 8.65 4.97
CA ASN A 37 0.15 7.58 3.99
C ASN A 37 1.39 6.70 4.20
N TRP A 38 2.55 7.32 4.36
CA TRP A 38 3.81 6.68 4.68
C TRP A 38 3.71 5.81 5.95
N TYR A 39 3.07 6.32 7.01
CA TYR A 39 2.87 5.55 8.23
C TYR A 39 1.98 4.31 8.01
N LEU A 40 0.95 4.40 7.17
CA LEU A 40 0.03 3.30 6.88
C LEU A 40 0.69 2.23 6.00
N GLU A 41 1.40 2.65 4.95
CA GLU A 41 2.14 1.76 4.06
C GLU A 41 3.25 1.04 4.81
N THR A 42 4.03 1.77 5.61
CA THR A 42 5.12 1.19 6.41
C THR A 42 4.56 0.23 7.46
N TYR A 43 3.43 0.55 8.08
CA TYR A 43 2.76 -0.36 9.01
C TYR A 43 2.27 -1.64 8.33
N ALA A 44 1.66 -1.53 7.15
CA ALA A 44 1.21 -2.67 6.37
C ALA A 44 2.39 -3.58 5.99
N ALA A 45 3.51 -3.00 5.56
CA ALA A 45 4.75 -3.73 5.30
C ALA A 45 5.26 -4.45 6.56
N CYS A 46 5.31 -3.77 7.71
CA CYS A 46 5.71 -4.41 8.98
C CYS A 46 4.79 -5.57 9.36
N LEU A 47 3.48 -5.44 9.14
CA LEU A 47 2.50 -6.49 9.45
C LEU A 47 2.67 -7.69 8.52
N ALA A 48 2.99 -7.46 7.24
CA ALA A 48 3.26 -8.52 6.29
C ALA A 48 4.52 -9.32 6.66
N VAL A 49 5.61 -8.62 7.01
CA VAL A 49 6.84 -9.26 7.53
C VAL A 49 6.56 -10.10 8.78
N VAL A 50 5.78 -9.56 9.72
CA VAL A 50 5.44 -10.24 10.98
C VAL A 50 4.60 -11.49 10.75
N ARG A 51 3.74 -11.50 9.73
CA ARG A 51 2.83 -12.61 9.44
C ARG A 51 3.35 -13.59 8.40
N ASP A 52 4.58 -13.41 7.94
CA ASP A 52 5.14 -14.15 6.81
C ASP A 52 4.22 -14.13 5.58
N ALA A 53 3.51 -13.00 5.40
CA ALA A 53 2.70 -12.79 4.22
C ALA A 53 3.63 -12.36 3.09
N ASP A 54 3.55 -13.05 1.94
CA ASP A 54 4.23 -12.64 0.71
C ASP A 54 3.92 -11.16 0.44
N ILE A 55 4.91 -10.29 0.61
CA ILE A 55 4.82 -8.88 0.26
C ILE A 55 4.84 -8.84 -1.26
N LEU A 56 3.65 -8.75 -1.87
CA LEU A 56 3.55 -8.32 -3.26
C LEU A 56 4.10 -6.89 -3.31
N ASP A 57 5.12 -6.67 -4.14
CA ASP A 57 5.69 -5.35 -4.40
C ASP A 57 4.54 -4.34 -4.57
N LEU A 58 4.48 -3.35 -3.68
CA LEU A 58 3.51 -2.24 -3.74
C LEU A 58 3.97 -1.15 -4.73
N ASP A 59 4.88 -1.50 -5.62
CA ASP A 59 5.38 -0.65 -6.70
C ASP A 59 4.68 -1.06 -8.01
N ASP A 60 3.34 -1.10 -7.99
CA ASP A 60 2.57 -0.98 -9.21
C ASP A 60 2.53 0.52 -9.52
N GLU A 61 3.49 0.95 -10.33
CA GLU A 61 3.44 2.19 -11.09
C GLU A 61 2.06 2.28 -11.76
N ASP A 62 1.14 3.09 -11.21
CA ASP A 62 -0.09 3.52 -11.88
C ASP A 62 0.29 4.43 -13.06
N ASP A 63 0.79 3.81 -14.13
CA ASP A 63 0.91 4.37 -15.48
C ASP A 63 -0.43 4.20 -16.19
N ASP A 64 -1.46 4.90 -15.71
CA ASP A 64 -2.71 5.10 -16.45
C ASP A 64 -2.48 6.18 -17.53
N GLU A 65 -1.65 5.85 -18.51
CA GLU A 65 -1.65 6.50 -19.83
C GLU A 65 -2.96 6.15 -20.58
N ASP A 66 -3.63 7.20 -21.06
CA ASP A 66 -4.57 7.24 -22.18
C ASP A 66 -5.93 6.53 -22.06
N ARG A 67 -6.94 7.26 -21.55
CA ARG A 67 -8.31 7.21 -22.08
C ARG A 67 -8.98 8.59 -22.10
N GLU A 68 -8.60 9.43 -23.06
CA GLU A 68 -9.46 10.52 -23.54
C GLU A 68 -10.20 10.08 -24.84
N ASP A 69 -11.52 10.26 -24.77
CA ASP A 69 -12.44 10.55 -25.86
C ASP A 69 -12.83 9.45 -26.86
N GLY A 70 -13.71 8.56 -26.38
CA GLY A 70 -14.71 7.91 -27.24
C GLY A 70 -15.80 8.90 -27.62
N ASP A 71 -15.64 9.55 -28.78
CA ASP A 71 -16.67 10.36 -29.45
C ASP A 71 -17.85 9.45 -29.85
N GLY A 72 -18.81 9.32 -28.94
CA GLY A 72 -20.07 8.64 -29.18
C GLY A 72 -20.99 9.52 -30.03
N GLU A 73 -20.94 9.33 -31.34
CA GLU A 73 -21.84 9.97 -32.31
C GLU A 73 -23.31 9.67 -31.96
N ALA A 74 -23.98 10.66 -31.37
CA ALA A 74 -25.42 10.64 -31.16
C ALA A 74 -26.12 10.78 -32.51
N VAL A 75 -26.64 9.67 -33.04
CA VAL A 75 -27.59 9.71 -34.16
C VAL A 75 -28.93 10.25 -33.66
N ASP A 76 -29.10 11.57 -33.73
CA ASP A 76 -30.40 12.22 -33.61
C ASP A 76 -31.19 11.95 -34.90
N ASP A 77 -32.20 11.08 -34.80
CA ASP A 77 -33.14 10.72 -35.87
C ASP A 77 -34.28 11.76 -35.90
N PRO A 78 -34.35 12.65 -36.91
CA PRO A 78 -35.39 13.67 -36.96
C PRO A 78 -36.45 13.29 -38.00
N ALA A 79 -37.33 12.34 -37.69
CA ALA A 79 -38.53 12.09 -38.49
C ALA A 79 -39.71 11.47 -37.71
N ARG A 80 -40.30 12.23 -36.78
CA ARG A 80 -41.67 12.03 -36.29
C ARG A 80 -42.18 13.31 -35.61
N PRO A 81 -43.37 13.88 -35.90
CA PRO A 81 -44.37 13.66 -36.96
C PRO A 81 -44.34 14.71 -38.10
#